data_AF-A0A961FFD2-F1
#
_entry.id   AF-A0A961FFD2-F1
#
_cell.length_a   1.000
_cell.length_b   1.000
_cell.length_c   1.000
_cell.angle_alpha   90.00
_cell.angle_beta   90.00
_cell.angle_gamma   90.00
#
_symmetry.space_group_name_H-M   'P 1'
#
loop_
_entity.id
_entity.type
_entity.pdbx_description
1 polymer ?
#
loop_
_entity_poly.entity_id
_entity_poly.type
_entity_poly.pdbx_seq_one_letter_code
_entity_poly.pdbx_strand_id
1 'polypeptide(L)'
;MGCIQRLANTVLALVVLALVAVLALNWWLLPRIEGELADSVRREFLLPPSSTVRIGRGSLLDTLEGQVDSFYVDSPEAKLDGMIVSDLRFRARGISFDPVSVLLSGNAGLRDVQSGDLELKVSEDALRERWGSELAKKGMRDVEITLEDGSVSIDGIFDMAFAEVRIGARGRIVADGSTRLRLEVDELQLGGADIGVKELKAAFSALTPIVDLGQFRVAIEVDRLEMQDGYLLVRARSTSLENLASEAEDRDALARRERELLDELERVRAGQEAAEGDVVASEDPGPDYIPDDSTPDEKDMNSLGGEA
;
A
#
# COMPACT_ATOMS: atom_id res chain seq x y z
N MET A 1 -52.55 -34.82 41.25
CA MET A 1 -51.15 -34.37 41.45
C MET A 1 -50.13 -34.99 40.47
N GLY A 2 -50.43 -36.11 39.78
CA GLY A 2 -49.46 -36.76 38.87
C GLY A 2 -49.11 -36.03 37.56
N CYS A 3 -49.98 -35.15 37.04
CA CYS A 3 -49.69 -34.42 35.79
C CYS A 3 -48.59 -33.35 35.95
N ILE A 4 -48.55 -32.66 37.09
CA ILE A 4 -47.54 -31.63 37.37
C ILE A 4 -46.15 -32.27 37.51
N GLN A 5 -46.08 -33.44 38.14
CA GLN A 5 -44.84 -34.17 38.36
C GLN A 5 -44.25 -34.75 37.05
N ARG A 6 -45.12 -35.16 36.11
CA ARG A 6 -44.71 -35.57 34.77
C ARG A 6 -44.22 -34.39 33.93
N LEU A 7 -44.88 -33.25 33.99
CA LEU A 7 -44.41 -32.03 33.30
C LEU A 7 -43.06 -31.57 33.86
N ALA A 8 -42.91 -31.54 35.19
CA ALA A 8 -41.64 -31.18 35.84
C ALA A 8 -40.48 -32.10 35.43
N ASN A 9 -40.69 -33.42 35.41
CA ASN A 9 -39.66 -34.37 34.96
C ASN A 9 -39.33 -34.21 33.46
N THR A 10 -40.31 -33.86 32.63
CA THR A 10 -40.09 -33.65 31.20
C THR A 10 -39.28 -32.38 30.93
N VAL A 11 -39.60 -31.30 31.65
CA VAL A 11 -38.84 -30.03 31.58
C VAL A 11 -37.43 -30.24 32.10
N LEU A 12 -37.26 -30.94 33.22
CA LEU A 12 -35.93 -31.27 33.76
C LEU A 12 -35.11 -32.09 32.78
N ALA A 13 -35.70 -33.12 32.15
CA ALA A 13 -35.03 -33.92 31.14
C ALA A 13 -34.60 -33.09 29.92
N LEU A 14 -35.45 -32.17 29.46
CA LEU A 14 -35.11 -31.24 28.37
C LEU A 14 -33.97 -30.28 28.74
N VAL A 15 -33.98 -29.73 29.96
CA VAL A 15 -32.89 -28.86 30.44
C VAL A 15 -31.58 -29.64 30.53
N VAL A 16 -31.61 -30.85 31.07
CA VAL A 16 -30.41 -31.71 31.16
C VAL A 16 -29.92 -32.10 29.76
N LEU A 17 -30.82 -32.47 28.84
CA LEU A 17 -30.47 -32.77 27.45
C LEU A 17 -29.83 -31.56 26.75
N ALA A 18 -30.39 -30.37 26.92
CA ALA A 18 -29.84 -29.13 26.39
C ALA A 18 -28.44 -28.85 26.98
N LEU A 19 -28.27 -29.06 28.28
CA LEU A 19 -26.98 -28.86 28.96
C LEU A 19 -25.91 -29.85 28.46
N VAL A 20 -26.28 -31.12 28.28
CA VAL A 20 -25.41 -32.15 27.70
C VAL A 20 -25.06 -31.83 26.24
N ALA A 21 -26.03 -31.35 25.45
CA ALA A 21 -25.78 -30.93 24.08
C ALA A 21 -24.80 -29.75 24.00
N VAL A 22 -24.96 -28.74 24.86
CA VAL A 22 -24.03 -27.60 24.97
C VAL A 22 -22.63 -28.07 25.36
N LEU A 23 -22.52 -28.96 26.35
CA LEU A 23 -21.24 -29.53 26.78
C LEU A 23 -20.57 -30.34 25.67
N ALA A 24 -21.34 -31.18 24.96
CA ALA A 24 -20.84 -31.96 23.84
C ALA A 24 -20.36 -31.08 22.68
N LEU A 25 -21.12 -30.02 22.36
CA LEU A 25 -20.74 -29.05 21.32
C LEU A 25 -19.45 -28.32 21.70
N ASN A 26 -19.35 -27.86 22.95
CA ASN A 26 -18.15 -27.22 23.47
C ASN A 26 -16.92 -28.14 23.42
N TRP A 27 -17.08 -29.42 23.73
CA TRP A 27 -15.94 -30.34 23.81
C TRP A 27 -15.52 -30.90 22.45
N TRP A 28 -16.45 -31.04 21.50
CA TRP A 28 -16.19 -31.71 20.23
C TRP A 28 -16.07 -30.74 19.04
N LEU A 29 -16.94 -29.73 18.96
CA LEU A 29 -17.01 -28.84 17.79
C LEU A 29 -15.92 -27.76 17.82
N LEU A 30 -15.72 -27.13 18.98
CA LEU A 30 -14.76 -26.03 19.13
C LEU A 30 -13.31 -26.40 18.80
N PRO A 31 -12.72 -27.47 19.37
CA PRO A 31 -11.34 -27.82 19.03
C PRO A 31 -11.19 -28.18 17.54
N ARG A 32 -12.26 -28.67 16.90
CA ARG A 32 -12.26 -28.95 15.46
C ARG A 32 -12.24 -27.67 14.63
N ILE A 33 -13.09 -26.69 14.97
CA ILE A 33 -13.11 -25.39 14.29
C ILE A 33 -11.76 -24.69 14.44
N GLU A 34 -11.19 -24.66 15.64
CA GLU A 34 -9.86 -24.06 15.88
C GLU A 34 -8.76 -24.71 15.06
N GLY A 35 -8.74 -26.05 14.99
CA GLY A 35 -7.79 -26.78 14.16
C GLY A 35 -7.93 -26.43 12.68
N GLU A 36 -9.16 -26.48 12.15
CA GLU A 36 -9.42 -26.16 10.75
C GLU A 36 -9.12 -24.69 10.42
N LEU A 37 -9.39 -23.75 11.33
CA LEU A 37 -9.07 -22.33 11.14
C LEU A 37 -7.55 -22.12 11.11
N ALA A 38 -6.84 -22.70 12.08
CA ALA A 38 -5.38 -22.61 12.14
C ALA A 38 -4.74 -23.26 10.91
N ASP A 39 -5.26 -24.39 10.45
CA ASP A 39 -4.75 -25.08 9.27
C ASP A 39 -5.11 -24.35 7.97
N SER A 40 -6.29 -23.72 7.89
CA SER A 40 -6.66 -22.85 6.76
C SER A 40 -5.71 -21.66 6.67
N VAL A 41 -5.41 -20.99 7.78
CA VAL A 41 -4.46 -19.87 7.84
C VAL A 41 -3.07 -20.33 7.42
N ARG A 42 -2.61 -21.48 7.93
CA ARG A 42 -1.31 -22.05 7.55
C ARG A 42 -1.23 -22.34 6.05
N ARG A 43 -2.31 -22.85 5.44
CA ARG A 43 -2.37 -23.10 3.99
C ARG A 43 -2.38 -21.81 3.18
N GLU A 44 -3.20 -20.84 3.57
CA GLU A 44 -3.38 -19.57 2.84
C GLU A 44 -2.06 -18.77 2.81
N PHE A 45 -1.37 -18.70 3.95
CA PHE A 45 -0.13 -17.92 4.10
C PHE A 45 1.15 -18.75 3.95
N LEU A 46 1.02 -20.05 3.61
CA LEU A 46 2.10 -21.04 3.54
C LEU A 46 3.07 -20.95 4.72
N LEU A 47 2.49 -20.87 5.93
CA LEU A 47 3.25 -20.66 7.15
C LEU A 47 4.12 -21.88 7.47
N PRO A 48 5.40 -21.71 7.84
CA PRO A 48 6.27 -22.79 8.27
C PRO A 48 5.78 -23.41 9.58
N PRO A 49 6.18 -24.65 9.90
CA PRO A 49 5.77 -25.34 11.12
C PRO A 49 6.15 -24.62 12.42
N SER A 50 7.15 -23.74 12.37
CA SER A 50 7.60 -22.88 13.48
C SER A 50 6.64 -21.73 13.80
N SER A 51 5.63 -21.50 12.97
CA SER A 51 4.68 -20.40 13.14
C SER A 51 3.72 -20.64 14.28
N THR A 52 3.54 -19.61 15.11
CA THR A 52 2.60 -19.62 16.22
C THR A 52 1.32 -18.92 15.81
N VAL A 53 0.22 -19.68 15.77
CA VAL A 53 -1.13 -19.14 15.58
C VAL A 53 -1.87 -19.29 16.91
N ARG A 54 -2.36 -18.18 17.45
CA ARG A 54 -3.17 -18.14 18.67
C ARG A 54 -4.50 -17.49 18.38
N ILE A 55 -5.56 -18.15 18.80
CA ILE A 55 -6.94 -17.71 18.63
C ILE A 55 -7.50 -17.48 20.03
N GLY A 56 -7.74 -16.23 20.37
CA GLY A 56 -8.43 -15.83 21.59
C GLY A 56 -9.92 -15.97 21.40
N ARG A 57 -10.52 -16.89 22.14
CA ARG A 57 -11.96 -17.14 22.09
C ARG A 57 -12.71 -16.09 22.91
N GLY A 58 -13.81 -15.60 22.35
CA GLY A 58 -14.82 -14.85 23.09
C GLY A 58 -15.78 -15.78 23.84
N SER A 59 -17.04 -15.36 23.97
CA SER A 59 -18.10 -16.23 24.49
C SER A 59 -18.39 -17.38 23.53
N LEU A 60 -19.00 -18.45 24.05
CA LEU A 60 -19.47 -19.59 23.23
C LEU A 60 -20.50 -19.15 22.19
N LEU A 61 -21.36 -18.19 22.55
CA LEU A 61 -22.36 -17.64 21.65
C LEU A 61 -21.69 -16.91 20.49
N ASP A 62 -20.69 -16.06 20.80
CA ASP A 62 -19.92 -15.32 19.80
C ASP A 62 -19.26 -16.28 18.80
N THR A 63 -18.65 -17.37 19.29
CA THR A 63 -17.99 -18.35 18.42
C THR A 63 -18.99 -19.08 17.51
N LEU A 64 -20.20 -19.39 18.00
CA LEU A 64 -21.28 -19.99 17.20
C LEU A 64 -21.85 -19.03 16.16
N GLU A 65 -21.85 -17.73 16.46
CA GLU A 65 -22.18 -16.66 15.52
C GLU A 65 -21.04 -16.36 14.52
N GLY A 66 -19.90 -17.05 14.67
CA GLY A 66 -18.74 -16.87 13.80
C GLY A 66 -17.85 -15.70 14.20
N GLN A 67 -17.89 -15.26 15.46
CA GLN A 67 -17.04 -14.19 15.98
C GLN A 67 -15.89 -14.75 16.82
N VAL A 68 -14.70 -14.20 16.61
CA VAL A 68 -13.48 -14.43 17.39
C VAL A 68 -13.05 -13.12 18.02
N ASP A 69 -12.77 -13.14 19.31
CA ASP A 69 -12.33 -11.95 20.05
C ASP A 69 -10.96 -11.46 19.56
N SER A 70 -9.98 -12.36 19.47
CA SER A 70 -8.64 -12.01 19.02
C SER A 70 -7.94 -13.12 18.23
N PHE A 71 -7.04 -12.70 17.35
CA PHE A 71 -6.22 -13.57 16.52
C PHE A 71 -4.81 -13.03 16.46
N TYR A 72 -3.85 -13.91 16.64
CA TYR A 72 -2.44 -13.58 16.66
C TYR A 72 -1.68 -14.61 15.82
N VAL A 73 -0.95 -14.11 14.83
CA VAL A 73 -0.03 -14.88 14.01
C VAL A 73 1.35 -14.29 14.19
N ASP A 74 2.31 -15.16 14.47
CA ASP A 74 3.72 -14.82 14.54
C ASP A 74 4.48 -15.89 13.78
N SER A 75 5.11 -15.48 12.70
CA SER A 75 5.74 -16.37 11.75
C SER A 75 7.09 -15.81 11.32
N PRO A 76 8.16 -16.61 11.40
CA PRO A 76 9.47 -16.17 10.94
C PRO A 76 9.53 -15.98 9.42
N GLU A 77 8.67 -16.68 8.67
CA GLU A 77 8.63 -16.66 7.21
C GLU A 77 7.20 -16.88 6.73
N ALA A 78 6.72 -16.14 5.75
CA ALA A 78 5.40 -16.38 5.16
C ALA A 78 5.41 -16.04 3.68
N LYS A 79 4.49 -16.63 2.90
CA LYS A 79 4.33 -16.26 1.48
C LYS A 79 3.10 -15.38 1.31
N LEU A 80 3.30 -14.16 0.83
CA LEU A 80 2.28 -13.14 0.60
C LEU A 80 2.33 -12.65 -0.85
N ASP A 81 1.24 -12.82 -1.61
CA ASP A 81 1.16 -12.50 -3.06
C ASP A 81 2.38 -12.99 -3.86
N GLY A 82 2.79 -14.23 -3.60
CA GLY A 82 3.95 -14.82 -4.25
C GLY A 82 5.31 -14.38 -3.69
N MET A 83 5.37 -13.35 -2.84
CA MET A 83 6.59 -12.88 -2.18
C MET A 83 6.83 -13.62 -0.87
N ILE A 84 8.07 -13.97 -0.60
CA ILE A 84 8.47 -14.45 0.72
C ILE A 84 8.74 -13.24 1.61
N VAL A 85 8.07 -13.18 2.76
CA VAL A 85 8.27 -12.16 3.80
C VAL A 85 8.81 -12.81 5.07
N SER A 86 9.54 -12.04 5.85
CA SER A 86 10.11 -12.48 7.13
C SER A 86 9.48 -11.73 8.30
N ASP A 87 9.57 -12.32 9.50
CA ASP A 87 9.08 -11.72 10.74
C ASP A 87 7.62 -11.22 10.65
N LEU A 88 6.74 -12.00 10.02
CA LEU A 88 5.32 -11.69 9.91
C LEU A 88 4.67 -11.75 11.28
N ARG A 89 4.15 -10.60 11.73
CA ARG A 89 3.31 -10.48 12.91
C ARG A 89 1.98 -9.87 12.53
N PHE A 90 0.93 -10.62 12.72
CA PHE A 90 -0.43 -10.16 12.49
C PHE A 90 -1.25 -10.30 13.77
N ARG A 91 -1.90 -9.22 14.18
CA ARG A 91 -2.80 -9.19 15.33
C ARG A 91 -4.13 -8.63 14.86
N ALA A 92 -5.22 -9.29 15.19
CA ALA A 92 -6.54 -8.81 14.87
C ALA A 92 -7.48 -9.03 16.05
N ARG A 93 -8.50 -8.18 16.15
CA ARG A 93 -9.56 -8.25 17.16
C ARG A 93 -10.92 -8.08 16.50
N GLY A 94 -11.93 -8.72 17.09
CA GLY A 94 -13.31 -8.66 16.61
C GLY A 94 -13.42 -9.18 15.19
N ILE A 95 -12.99 -10.43 14.97
CA ILE A 95 -12.96 -11.04 13.65
C ILE A 95 -14.25 -11.82 13.46
N SER A 96 -14.92 -11.59 12.34
CA SER A 96 -16.04 -12.42 11.94
C SER A 96 -15.64 -13.34 10.79
N PHE A 97 -16.07 -14.59 10.86
CA PHE A 97 -15.90 -15.61 9.83
C PHE A 97 -17.24 -16.27 9.55
N ASP A 98 -17.32 -17.00 8.44
CA ASP A 98 -18.49 -17.80 8.12
C ASP A 98 -18.35 -19.22 8.72
N PRO A 99 -19.06 -19.55 9.80
CA PRO A 99 -18.90 -20.84 10.48
C PRO A 99 -19.37 -22.01 9.61
N VAL A 100 -20.36 -21.78 8.73
CA VAL A 100 -20.86 -22.81 7.81
C VAL A 100 -19.80 -23.12 6.75
N SER A 101 -19.16 -22.09 6.21
CA SER A 101 -18.08 -22.27 5.23
C SER A 101 -16.86 -22.97 5.83
N VAL A 102 -16.47 -22.64 7.07
CA VAL A 102 -15.37 -23.33 7.77
C VAL A 102 -15.68 -24.81 7.94
N LEU A 103 -16.89 -25.16 8.39
CA LEU A 103 -17.27 -26.55 8.66
C LEU A 103 -17.43 -27.40 7.39
N LEU A 104 -18.00 -26.84 6.33
CA LEU A 104 -18.29 -27.57 5.10
C LEU A 104 -17.10 -27.66 4.14
N SER A 105 -16.33 -26.57 4.03
CA SER A 105 -15.28 -26.43 3.02
C SER A 105 -13.87 -26.33 3.60
N GLY A 106 -13.73 -26.23 4.93
CA GLY A 106 -12.42 -26.00 5.57
C GLY A 106 -11.84 -24.62 5.25
N ASN A 107 -12.64 -23.72 4.67
CA ASN A 107 -12.22 -22.37 4.30
C ASN A 107 -12.68 -21.38 5.36
N ALA A 108 -11.71 -20.82 6.08
CA ALA A 108 -11.90 -19.69 6.96
C ALA A 108 -11.99 -18.40 6.17
N GLY A 109 -13.10 -18.21 5.45
CA GLY A 109 -13.40 -16.92 4.84
C GLY A 109 -13.59 -15.87 5.93
N LEU A 110 -12.59 -15.01 6.14
CA LEU A 110 -12.76 -13.80 6.95
C LEU A 110 -13.82 -12.92 6.28
N ARG A 111 -14.81 -12.49 7.07
CA ARG A 111 -15.88 -11.60 6.65
C ARG A 111 -15.57 -10.16 7.02
N ASP A 112 -15.16 -9.93 8.26
CA ASP A 112 -14.85 -8.60 8.78
C ASP A 112 -13.81 -8.67 9.90
N VAL A 113 -13.08 -7.59 10.08
CA VAL A 113 -12.11 -7.39 11.16
C VAL A 113 -12.29 -6.00 11.71
N GLN A 114 -12.66 -5.91 13.00
CA GLN A 114 -12.89 -4.63 13.65
C GLN A 114 -11.60 -3.80 13.75
N SER A 115 -10.49 -4.44 14.16
CA SER A 115 -9.18 -3.81 14.18
C SER A 115 -8.08 -4.84 13.97
N GLY A 116 -7.02 -4.45 13.26
CA GLY A 116 -5.84 -5.28 13.13
C GLY A 116 -4.56 -4.49 12.94
N ASP A 117 -3.44 -5.12 13.26
CA ASP A 117 -2.09 -4.62 13.10
C ASP A 117 -1.28 -5.70 12.37
N LEU A 118 -0.62 -5.30 11.29
CA LEU A 118 0.26 -6.12 10.48
C LEU A 118 1.66 -5.50 10.49
N GLU A 119 2.65 -6.29 10.87
CA GLU A 119 4.07 -5.96 10.75
C GLU A 119 4.75 -7.09 9.98
N LEU A 120 5.54 -6.75 8.96
CA LEU A 120 6.31 -7.72 8.19
C LEU A 120 7.58 -7.09 7.64
N LYS A 121 8.57 -7.92 7.35
CA LYS A 121 9.80 -7.53 6.66
C LYS A 121 9.84 -8.13 5.26
N VAL A 122 10.19 -7.31 4.29
CA VAL A 122 10.42 -7.73 2.91
C VAL A 122 11.90 -7.58 2.62
N SER A 123 12.59 -8.67 2.27
CA SER A 123 14.01 -8.64 1.92
C SER A 123 14.23 -8.12 0.49
N GLU A 124 15.46 -7.71 0.20
CA GLU A 124 15.90 -7.40 -1.17
C GLU A 124 15.63 -8.56 -2.14
N ASP A 125 15.89 -9.79 -1.71
CA ASP A 125 15.67 -10.99 -2.53
C ASP A 125 14.20 -11.16 -2.91
N ALA A 126 13.30 -10.93 -1.96
CA ALA A 126 11.86 -11.02 -2.19
C ALA A 126 11.37 -9.93 -3.15
N LEU A 127 11.86 -8.69 -2.99
CA LEU A 127 11.58 -7.62 -3.94
C LEU A 127 12.15 -7.94 -5.32
N ARG A 128 13.36 -8.49 -5.40
CA ARG A 128 14.05 -8.82 -6.66
C ARG A 128 13.30 -9.90 -7.41
N GLU A 129 12.83 -10.94 -6.73
CA GLU A 129 12.02 -11.99 -7.34
C GLU A 129 10.71 -11.41 -7.90
N ARG A 130 10.00 -10.61 -7.10
CA ARG A 130 8.71 -10.04 -7.50
C ARG A 130 8.85 -9.00 -8.60
N TRP A 131 9.61 -7.95 -8.36
CA TRP A 131 9.79 -6.85 -9.31
C TRP A 131 10.60 -7.27 -10.52
N GLY A 132 11.59 -8.15 -10.37
CA GLY A 132 12.31 -8.73 -11.49
C GLY A 132 11.38 -9.43 -12.47
N SER A 133 10.38 -10.18 -11.98
CA SER A 133 9.39 -10.83 -12.85
C SER A 133 8.47 -9.83 -13.59
N GLU A 134 8.16 -8.69 -12.97
CA GLU A 134 7.34 -7.63 -13.57
C GLU A 134 8.14 -6.79 -14.58
N LEU A 135 9.37 -6.43 -14.23
CA LEU A 135 10.30 -5.66 -15.05
C LEU A 135 10.79 -6.47 -16.25
N ALA A 136 10.96 -7.80 -16.11
CA ALA A 136 11.25 -8.70 -17.22
C ALA A 136 10.17 -8.67 -18.30
N LYS A 137 8.89 -8.60 -17.92
CA LYS A 137 7.78 -8.44 -18.89
C LYS A 137 7.84 -7.10 -19.63
N LYS A 138 8.53 -6.11 -19.06
CA LYS A 138 8.75 -4.79 -19.63
C LYS A 138 10.09 -4.67 -20.38
N GLY A 139 10.87 -5.75 -20.50
CA GLY A 139 12.12 -5.79 -21.26
C GLY A 139 13.40 -5.58 -20.44
N MET A 140 13.33 -5.60 -19.10
CA MET A 140 14.48 -5.46 -18.22
C MET A 140 14.95 -6.81 -17.66
N ARG A 141 16.23 -7.13 -17.81
CA ARG A 141 16.89 -8.35 -17.32
C ARG A 141 17.92 -8.01 -16.25
N ASP A 142 18.41 -9.05 -15.56
CA ASP A 142 19.46 -8.95 -14.54
C ASP A 142 19.18 -7.86 -13.50
N VAL A 143 17.93 -7.84 -13.02
CA VAL A 143 17.47 -6.85 -12.04
C VAL A 143 18.16 -7.10 -10.70
N GLU A 144 18.87 -6.10 -10.22
CA GLU A 144 19.46 -6.02 -8.89
C GLU A 144 18.71 -4.97 -8.09
N ILE A 145 18.45 -5.28 -6.82
CA ILE A 145 17.74 -4.37 -5.89
C ILE A 145 18.56 -4.33 -4.62
N THR A 146 18.88 -3.11 -4.20
CA THR A 146 19.59 -2.81 -2.96
C THR A 146 18.73 -1.88 -2.13
N LEU A 147 18.53 -2.24 -0.87
CA LEU A 147 17.82 -1.45 0.12
C LEU A 147 18.84 -0.87 1.10
N GLU A 148 18.89 0.44 1.17
CA GLU A 148 19.71 1.20 2.12
C GLU A 148 18.80 1.99 3.05
N ASP A 149 19.36 2.53 4.13
CA ASP A 149 18.60 3.34 5.09
C ASP A 149 17.89 4.52 4.39
N GLY A 150 16.57 4.40 4.28
CA GLY A 150 15.70 5.39 3.65
C GLY A 150 15.80 5.49 2.12
N SER A 151 16.49 4.59 1.42
CA SER A 151 16.54 4.61 -0.06
C SER A 151 16.57 3.20 -0.67
N VAL A 152 16.10 3.09 -1.91
CA VAL A 152 16.17 1.87 -2.72
C VAL A 152 16.84 2.18 -4.03
N SER A 153 17.71 1.28 -4.46
CA SER A 153 18.38 1.31 -5.75
C SER A 153 17.95 0.09 -6.55
N ILE A 154 17.60 0.30 -7.82
CA ILE A 154 17.29 -0.75 -8.78
C ILE A 154 18.24 -0.61 -9.96
N ASP A 155 18.98 -1.67 -10.24
CA ASP A 155 19.88 -1.77 -11.38
C ASP A 155 19.40 -2.88 -12.32
N GLY A 156 19.67 -2.75 -13.62
CA GLY A 156 19.50 -3.87 -14.56
C GLY A 156 19.78 -3.49 -16.00
N ILE A 157 19.56 -4.44 -16.90
CA ILE A 157 19.86 -4.31 -18.33
C ILE A 157 18.53 -4.23 -19.09
N PHE A 158 18.33 -3.17 -19.86
CA PHE A 158 17.15 -3.00 -20.69
C PHE A 158 17.47 -3.30 -22.15
N ASP A 159 16.70 -4.22 -22.73
CA ASP A 159 16.85 -4.58 -24.14
C ASP A 159 16.09 -3.60 -25.03
N MET A 160 16.84 -2.74 -25.70
CA MET A 160 16.29 -1.93 -26.78
C MET A 160 16.54 -2.64 -28.11
N ALA A 161 15.68 -2.41 -29.10
CA ALA A 161 15.75 -3.06 -30.41
C ALA A 161 17.11 -2.94 -31.14
N PHE A 162 17.99 -2.03 -30.70
CA PHE A 162 19.29 -1.76 -31.32
C PHE A 162 20.48 -1.79 -30.33
N ALA A 163 20.25 -1.95 -29.03
CA ALA A 163 21.31 -1.94 -28.00
C ALA A 163 20.81 -2.49 -26.65
N GLU A 164 21.71 -3.09 -25.88
CA GLU A 164 21.51 -3.37 -24.46
C GLU A 164 22.02 -2.16 -23.67
N VAL A 165 21.17 -1.59 -22.81
CA VAL A 165 21.50 -0.39 -22.04
C VAL A 165 21.35 -0.69 -20.55
N ARG A 166 22.40 -0.45 -19.76
CA ARG A 166 22.30 -0.52 -18.30
C ARG A 166 21.49 0.66 -17.78
N ILE A 167 20.45 0.36 -17.01
CA ILE A 167 19.58 1.35 -16.38
C ILE A 167 19.69 1.17 -14.87
N GLY A 168 19.95 2.25 -14.16
CA GLY A 168 19.91 2.33 -12.70
C GLY A 168 18.86 3.35 -12.28
N ALA A 169 18.14 3.11 -11.20
CA ALA A 169 17.20 4.05 -10.62
C ALA A 169 17.37 4.05 -9.11
N ARG A 170 17.51 5.25 -8.52
CA ARG A 170 17.55 5.43 -7.06
C ARG A 170 16.33 6.21 -6.62
N GLY A 171 15.75 5.83 -5.49
CA GLY A 171 14.54 6.46 -5.00
C GLY A 171 14.09 5.94 -3.65
N ARG A 172 12.79 6.04 -3.39
CA ARG A 172 12.17 5.66 -2.13
C ARG A 172 10.87 4.90 -2.37
N ILE A 173 10.59 3.93 -1.51
CA ILE A 173 9.31 3.22 -1.53
C ILE A 173 8.31 4.04 -0.72
N VAL A 174 7.19 4.39 -1.36
CA VAL A 174 6.09 5.15 -0.76
C VAL A 174 4.79 4.35 -0.84
N ALA A 175 3.89 4.60 0.11
CA ALA A 175 2.53 4.08 0.03
C ALA A 175 1.75 4.87 -1.03
N ASP A 176 1.09 4.16 -1.95
CA ASP A 176 0.23 4.70 -3.00
C ASP A 176 -1.22 4.29 -2.71
N GLY A 177 -1.91 5.12 -1.93
CA GLY A 177 -3.21 4.79 -1.34
C GLY A 177 -3.08 3.84 -0.15
N SER A 178 -4.14 3.05 0.10
CA SER A 178 -4.25 2.25 1.32
C SER A 178 -3.45 0.94 1.26
N THR A 179 -3.40 0.29 0.09
CA THR A 179 -2.88 -1.08 -0.04
C THR A 179 -1.66 -1.22 -0.94
N ARG A 180 -1.24 -0.17 -1.65
CA ARG A 180 -0.19 -0.32 -2.67
C ARG A 180 1.11 0.34 -2.24
N LEU A 181 2.22 -0.29 -2.59
CA LEU A 181 3.55 0.28 -2.47
C LEU A 181 4.07 0.60 -3.86
N ARG A 182 4.62 1.80 -4.03
CA ARG A 182 5.17 2.30 -5.29
C ARG A 182 6.57 2.84 -5.06
N LEU A 183 7.47 2.62 -6.03
CA LEU A 183 8.77 3.28 -6.06
C LEU A 183 8.63 4.71 -6.59
N GLU A 184 9.01 5.69 -5.78
CA GLU A 184 9.23 7.07 -6.20
C GLU A 184 10.69 7.25 -6.58
N VAL A 185 10.95 7.49 -7.86
CA VAL A 185 12.32 7.63 -8.40
C VAL A 185 12.80 9.05 -8.21
N ASP A 186 13.95 9.19 -7.53
CA ASP A 186 14.64 10.46 -7.27
C ASP A 186 15.75 10.69 -8.31
N GLU A 187 16.46 9.64 -8.72
CA GLU A 187 17.58 9.70 -9.68
C GLU A 187 17.50 8.55 -10.70
N LEU A 188 17.93 8.82 -11.93
CA LEU A 188 17.96 7.84 -13.01
C LEU A 188 19.32 7.85 -13.70
N GLN A 189 19.86 6.65 -13.93
CA GLN A 189 21.10 6.41 -14.62
C GLN A 189 20.86 5.62 -15.89
N LEU A 190 21.45 6.07 -16.99
CA LEU A 190 21.38 5.40 -18.28
C LEU A 190 22.79 5.29 -18.87
N GLY A 191 23.28 4.06 -19.05
CA GLY A 191 24.64 3.83 -19.57
C GLY A 191 25.74 4.43 -18.68
N GLY A 192 25.47 4.62 -17.39
CA GLY A 192 26.41 5.20 -16.42
C GLY A 192 26.40 6.74 -16.35
N ALA A 193 25.51 7.42 -17.09
CA ALA A 193 25.29 8.86 -16.97
C ALA A 193 24.01 9.15 -16.17
N ASP A 194 24.07 10.08 -15.22
CA ASP A 194 22.89 10.58 -14.51
C ASP A 194 22.04 11.43 -15.45
N ILE A 195 20.79 11.02 -15.67
CA ILE A 195 19.80 11.80 -16.41
C ILE A 195 18.84 12.42 -15.40
N GLY A 196 18.67 13.74 -15.47
CA GLY A 196 17.73 14.45 -14.62
C GLY A 196 16.31 13.87 -14.76
N VAL A 197 15.71 13.48 -13.63
CA VAL A 197 14.38 12.86 -13.57
C VAL A 197 13.26 13.72 -14.18
N LYS A 198 13.44 15.03 -14.34
CA LYS A 198 12.40 15.93 -14.86
C LYS A 198 11.96 15.61 -16.29
N GLU A 199 12.86 15.12 -17.15
CA GLU A 199 12.51 14.80 -18.54
C GLU A 199 11.96 13.38 -18.74
N LEU A 200 12.24 12.46 -17.81
CA LEU A 200 11.92 11.02 -17.96
C LEU A 200 10.91 10.48 -16.94
N LYS A 201 10.42 11.32 -16.01
CA LYS A 201 9.48 10.93 -14.94
C LYS A 201 8.24 10.18 -15.48
N ALA A 202 7.67 10.63 -16.59
CA ALA A 202 6.47 10.03 -17.16
C ALA A 202 6.72 8.62 -17.74
N ALA A 203 7.85 8.43 -18.43
CA ALA A 203 8.24 7.13 -18.99
C ALA A 203 8.58 6.14 -17.88
N PHE A 204 9.27 6.60 -16.83
CA PHE A 204 9.68 5.74 -15.72
C PHE A 204 8.55 5.40 -14.75
N SER A 205 7.59 6.30 -14.55
CA SER A 205 6.39 6.03 -13.74
C SER A 205 5.58 4.85 -14.28
N ALA A 206 5.60 4.61 -15.59
CA ALA A 206 4.98 3.43 -16.21
C ALA A 206 5.78 2.13 -15.96
N LEU A 207 7.07 2.23 -15.66
CA LEU A 207 7.95 1.11 -15.36
C LEU A 207 7.98 0.78 -13.87
N THR A 208 7.64 1.74 -13.02
CA THR A 208 7.59 1.60 -11.57
C THR A 208 6.81 0.34 -11.15
N PRO A 209 7.46 -0.62 -10.47
CA PRO A 209 6.76 -1.79 -9.95
C PRO A 209 5.81 -1.38 -8.82
N ILE A 210 4.69 -2.08 -8.73
CA ILE A 210 3.66 -1.85 -7.72
C ILE A 210 3.43 -3.15 -6.96
N VAL A 211 3.50 -3.08 -5.64
CA VAL A 211 3.13 -4.20 -4.78
C VAL A 211 1.74 -3.93 -4.22
N ASP A 212 0.78 -4.82 -4.47
CA ASP A 212 -0.57 -4.70 -3.92
C ASP A 212 -0.74 -5.61 -2.69
N LEU A 213 -0.87 -5.00 -1.53
CA LEU A 213 -1.22 -5.64 -0.27
C LEU A 213 -2.74 -5.89 -0.17
N GLY A 214 -3.53 -5.45 -1.16
CA GLY A 214 -5.00 -5.60 -1.17
C GLY A 214 -5.48 -7.04 -1.35
N GLN A 215 -4.58 -8.00 -1.57
CA GLN A 215 -4.93 -9.42 -1.54
C GLN A 215 -5.27 -9.93 -0.13
N PHE A 216 -4.92 -9.19 0.91
CA PHE A 216 -5.53 -9.41 2.20
C PHE A 216 -7.04 -9.16 2.05
N ARG A 217 -7.87 -10.18 2.28
CA ARG A 217 -9.35 -10.03 2.38
C ARG A 217 -9.78 -9.14 3.55
N VAL A 218 -8.81 -8.57 4.24
CA VAL A 218 -8.95 -7.64 5.33
C VAL A 218 -8.54 -6.29 4.78
N ALA A 219 -9.38 -5.28 4.97
CA ALA A 219 -9.03 -3.95 4.52
C ALA A 219 -7.89 -3.42 5.39
N ILE A 220 -6.73 -3.24 4.78
CA ILE A 220 -5.48 -2.86 5.45
C ILE A 220 -5.01 -1.53 4.85
N GLU A 221 -4.63 -0.59 5.71
CA GLU A 221 -3.99 0.67 5.36
C GLU A 221 -2.52 0.65 5.81
N VAL A 222 -1.60 0.94 4.91
CA VAL A 222 -0.18 1.09 5.23
C VAL A 222 0.01 2.33 6.12
N ASP A 223 0.42 2.10 7.36
CA ASP A 223 0.66 3.16 8.35
C ASP A 223 2.09 3.68 8.28
N ARG A 224 3.05 2.77 8.08
CA ARG A 224 4.46 3.13 8.07
C ARG A 224 5.30 2.19 7.21
N LEU A 225 6.24 2.80 6.49
CA LEU A 225 7.29 2.13 5.75
C LEU A 225 8.64 2.62 6.28
N GLU A 226 9.50 1.68 6.69
CA GLU A 226 10.86 1.97 7.13
C GLU A 226 11.82 1.12 6.28
N MET A 227 12.60 1.74 5.41
CA MET A 227 13.69 1.07 4.68
C MET A 227 14.93 1.05 5.55
N GLN A 228 15.51 -0.13 5.70
CA GLN A 228 16.76 -0.38 6.39
C GLN A 228 17.69 -1.19 5.48
N ASP A 229 18.97 -1.24 5.84
CA ASP A 229 19.96 -2.07 5.14
C ASP A 229 19.47 -3.52 4.97
N GLY A 230 19.25 -3.91 3.71
CA GLY A 230 18.82 -5.26 3.32
C GLY A 230 17.32 -5.58 3.44
N TYR A 231 16.48 -4.70 4.02
CA TYR A 231 15.05 -4.98 4.16
C TYR A 231 14.13 -3.76 4.29
N LEU A 232 12.89 -3.93 3.84
CA LEU A 232 11.78 -3.00 4.04
C LEU A 232 10.88 -3.50 5.17
N LEU A 233 10.74 -2.72 6.23
CA LEU A 233 9.74 -2.95 7.27
C LEU A 233 8.43 -2.29 6.87
N VAL A 234 7.37 -3.09 6.74
CA VAL A 234 6.01 -2.64 6.44
C VAL A 234 5.17 -2.79 7.70
N ARG A 235 4.59 -1.67 8.15
CA ARG A 235 3.56 -1.66 9.18
C ARG A 235 2.26 -1.16 8.60
N ALA A 236 1.21 -1.93 8.81
CA ALA A 236 -0.11 -1.63 8.31
C ALA A 236 -1.16 -1.91 9.38
N ARG A 237 -2.27 -1.17 9.31
CA ARG A 237 -3.38 -1.29 10.25
C ARG A 237 -4.65 -1.61 9.49
N SER A 238 -5.47 -2.49 10.04
CA SER A 238 -6.79 -2.77 9.52
C SER A 238 -7.82 -2.03 10.38
N THR A 239 -8.70 -1.30 9.72
CA THR A 239 -9.91 -0.72 10.32
C THR A 239 -11.11 -1.33 9.61
N SER A 240 -12.28 -1.36 10.26
CA SER A 240 -13.48 -1.93 9.65
C SER A 240 -13.78 -1.26 8.30
N LEU A 241 -14.33 -2.03 7.35
CA LEU A 241 -14.70 -1.54 6.02
C LEU A 241 -15.62 -0.30 6.08
N GLU A 242 -16.46 -0.22 7.12
CA GLU A 242 -17.36 0.90 7.38
C GLU A 242 -16.60 2.19 7.72
N ASN A 243 -15.50 2.08 8.49
CA ASN A 243 -14.66 3.23 8.82
C ASN A 243 -13.86 3.69 7.60
N LEU A 244 -13.30 2.74 6.83
CA LEU A 244 -12.55 3.07 5.60
C LEU A 244 -13.42 3.72 4.53
N ALA A 245 -14.68 3.30 4.41
CA ALA A 245 -15.64 3.93 3.51
C ALA A 245 -15.89 5.40 3.93
N SER A 246 -16.06 5.65 5.23
CA SER A 246 -16.23 7.02 5.73
C SER A 246 -14.97 7.88 5.58
N GLU A 247 -13.78 7.32 5.84
CA GLU A 247 -12.51 8.04 5.71
C GLU A 247 -12.15 8.33 4.24
N ALA A 248 -12.49 7.42 3.32
CA ALA A 248 -12.33 7.64 1.89
C ALA A 248 -13.27 8.75 1.39
N GLU A 249 -14.54 8.74 1.83
CA GLU A 249 -15.50 9.81 1.52
C GLU A 249 -15.02 11.17 2.07
N ASP A 250 -14.48 11.20 3.29
CA ASP A 250 -13.93 12.40 3.92
C ASP A 250 -12.68 12.92 3.19
N ARG A 251 -11.77 12.03 2.76
CA ARG A 251 -10.60 12.39 1.93
C ARG A 251 -11.03 12.98 0.60
N ASP A 252 -12.00 12.37 -0.08
CA ASP A 252 -12.52 12.88 -1.35
C ASP A 252 -13.27 14.21 -1.19
N ALA A 253 -13.91 14.43 -0.04
CA ALA A 253 -14.51 15.72 0.30
C ALA A 253 -13.45 16.80 0.54
N LEU A 254 -12.36 16.47 1.25
CA LEU A 254 -11.23 17.36 1.48
C LEU A 254 -10.51 17.74 0.18
N ALA A 255 -10.22 16.76 -0.68
CA ALA A 255 -9.57 17.00 -1.96
C ALA A 255 -10.43 17.88 -2.90
N ARG A 256 -11.76 17.72 -2.88
CA ARG A 256 -12.68 18.61 -3.60
C ARG A 256 -12.62 20.03 -3.07
N ARG A 257 -12.63 20.19 -1.75
CA ARG A 257 -12.57 21.51 -1.11
C ARG A 257 -11.24 22.22 -1.34
N GLU A 258 -10.14 21.49 -1.35
CA GLU A 258 -8.82 22.03 -1.70
C GLU A 258 -8.78 22.57 -3.13
N ARG A 259 -9.35 21.84 -4.10
CA ARG A 259 -9.47 22.32 -5.49
C ARG A 259 -10.34 23.57 -5.60
N GLU A 260 -11.47 23.62 -4.89
CA GLU A 260 -12.33 24.81 -4.88
C GLU A 260 -11.59 26.04 -4.33
N LEU A 261 -10.79 25.87 -3.28
CA LEU A 261 -9.98 26.96 -2.70
C LEU A 261 -8.87 27.43 -3.66
N LEU A 262 -8.24 26.52 -4.40
CA LEU A 262 -7.25 26.87 -5.41
C LEU A 262 -7.88 27.66 -6.57
N ASP A 263 -9.04 27.22 -7.06
CA ASP A 263 -9.81 27.95 -8.08
C ASP A 263 -10.25 29.34 -7.59
N GLU A 264 -10.65 29.46 -6.32
CA GLU A 264 -11.03 30.74 -5.72
C GLU A 264 -9.82 31.69 -5.59
N LEU A 265 -8.66 31.18 -5.16
CA LEU A 265 -7.42 31.94 -5.10
C LEU A 265 -6.96 32.42 -6.48
N GLU A 266 -7.06 31.59 -7.52
CA GLU A 266 -6.74 32.00 -8.89
C GLU A 266 -7.68 33.10 -9.39
N ARG A 267 -8.99 33.02 -9.08
CA ARG A 267 -9.95 34.09 -9.43
C ARG A 267 -9.66 35.40 -8.72
N VAL A 268 -9.33 35.35 -7.42
CA VAL A 268 -8.97 36.55 -6.64
C VAL A 268 -7.71 37.19 -7.19
N ARG A 269 -6.69 36.39 -7.51
CA ARG A 269 -5.44 36.87 -8.11
C ARG A 269 -5.68 37.52 -9.47
N ALA A 270 -6.45 36.88 -10.35
CA ALA A 270 -6.80 37.45 -11.65
C ALA A 270 -7.61 38.75 -11.51
N GLY A 271 -8.47 38.87 -10.49
CA GLY A 271 -9.20 40.09 -10.17
C GLY A 271 -8.31 41.23 -9.67
N GLN A 272 -7.29 40.94 -8.86
CA GLN A 272 -6.31 41.95 -8.42
C GLN A 272 -5.43 42.44 -9.56
N GLU A 273 -4.95 41.54 -10.43
CA GLU A 273 -4.15 41.91 -11.61
C GLU A 273 -4.95 42.78 -12.59
N ALA A 274 -6.25 42.52 -12.76
CA ALA A 274 -7.14 43.36 -13.56
C ALA A 274 -7.38 44.75 -12.94
N ALA A 275 -7.41 44.85 -11.60
CA ALA A 275 -7.60 46.11 -10.89
C ALA A 275 -6.31 46.97 -10.83
N GLU A 276 -5.13 46.36 -10.77
CA GLU A 276 -3.85 47.08 -10.85
C GLU A 276 -3.51 47.54 -12.28
N GLY A 277 -4.01 46.84 -13.31
CA GLY A 277 -3.81 47.23 -14.71
C GLY A 277 -4.52 48.52 -15.13
N ASP A 278 -5.55 48.96 -14.39
CA ASP A 278 -6.37 50.13 -14.75
C ASP A 278 -5.90 51.46 -14.10
N VAL A 279 -4.82 51.42 -13.30
CA VAL A 279 -4.29 52.60 -12.58
C VAL A 279 -3.06 53.22 -13.26
N VAL A 280 -2.53 52.63 -14.34
CA VAL A 280 -1.33 53.12 -15.06
C VAL A 280 -1.65 53.56 -16.50
N ALA A 281 -2.80 54.20 -16.71
CA ALA A 281 -3.19 54.78 -18.00
C ALA A 281 -3.55 56.27 -17.88
N SER A 282 -2.69 57.05 -17.22
CA SER A 282 -2.71 58.51 -17.33
C SER A 282 -1.31 59.09 -17.08
N GLU A 283 -0.33 58.68 -17.88
CA GLU A 283 0.90 59.47 -18.07
C GLU A 283 0.84 60.16 -19.44
N ASP A 284 0.97 61.48 -19.35
CA ASP A 284 0.90 62.52 -20.35
C ASP A 284 1.90 62.30 -21.50
N PRO A 285 1.47 62.32 -22.79
CA PRO A 285 2.40 62.20 -23.91
C PRO A 285 3.22 63.49 -24.06
N GLY A 286 4.43 63.48 -23.50
CA GLY A 286 5.46 64.47 -23.78
C GLY A 286 5.87 64.50 -25.26
N PRO A 287 6.33 65.66 -25.77
CA PRO A 287 6.34 65.97 -27.19
C PRO A 287 7.43 65.26 -28.00
N ASP A 288 7.09 65.08 -29.27
CA ASP A 288 7.88 64.59 -30.40
C ASP A 288 9.40 64.78 -30.31
N TYR A 289 10.12 63.66 -30.41
CA TYR A 289 11.55 63.63 -30.74
C TYR A 289 11.74 62.83 -32.04
N ILE A 290 12.13 63.52 -33.12
CA ILE A 290 12.63 62.94 -34.38
C ILE A 290 14.08 63.44 -34.60
N PRO A 291 14.88 62.79 -35.45
CA PRO A 291 15.94 61.85 -35.11
C PRO A 291 17.34 62.48 -35.29
N ASP A 292 18.37 61.92 -34.66
CA ASP A 292 19.76 62.25 -35.03
C ASP A 292 20.41 61.07 -35.75
N ASP A 293 20.70 61.32 -37.01
CA ASP A 293 21.43 60.50 -37.96
C ASP A 293 22.92 60.69 -37.68
N SER A 294 23.60 59.64 -37.24
CA SER A 294 25.06 59.62 -37.27
C SER A 294 25.55 58.19 -37.45
N THR A 295 25.70 57.81 -38.72
CA THR A 295 26.79 56.94 -39.17
C THR A 295 28.13 57.43 -38.62
N PRO A 296 29.02 56.50 -38.24
CA PRO A 296 30.37 56.60 -38.78
C PRO A 296 30.80 55.33 -39.51
N ASP A 297 31.35 55.60 -40.67
CA ASP A 297 32.21 54.78 -41.50
C ASP A 297 33.31 54.03 -40.73
N GLU A 298 33.56 52.81 -41.21
CA GLU A 298 34.86 52.35 -41.69
C GLU A 298 36.07 52.50 -40.74
N LYS A 299 36.56 51.37 -40.19
CA LYS A 299 37.90 50.89 -40.53
C LYS A 299 38.30 49.58 -39.83
N ASP A 300 38.66 48.64 -40.69
CA ASP A 300 39.94 47.94 -40.70
C ASP A 300 40.48 47.27 -39.43
N MET A 301 40.87 46.03 -39.70
CA MET A 301 42.16 45.40 -39.38
C MET A 301 42.16 44.30 -38.32
N ASN A 302 42.59 43.15 -38.86
CA ASN A 302 43.51 42.19 -38.29
C ASN A 302 42.95 41.23 -37.22
N SER A 303 43.46 40.01 -37.08
CA SER A 303 44.37 39.16 -37.84
C SER A 303 44.68 38.02 -36.88
N LEU A 304 44.63 36.79 -37.38
CA LEU A 304 45.49 35.66 -36.99
C LEU A 304 45.64 35.32 -35.48
N GLY A 305 45.19 34.10 -35.17
CA GLY A 305 46.16 33.07 -34.80
C GLY A 305 46.03 32.52 -33.38
N GLY A 306 46.09 31.18 -33.28
CA GLY A 306 46.48 30.49 -32.05
C GLY A 306 45.86 29.12 -31.87
N GLU A 307 46.43 28.11 -32.52
CA GLU A 307 46.38 26.71 -32.08
C GLU A 307 46.93 26.55 -30.65
N ALA A 308 46.30 25.67 -29.88
CA ALA A 308 46.93 24.63 -29.05
C ALA A 308 45.87 23.58 -28.69
#